data_AF-A0AAU3ULG1-F1
#
_entry.id   AF-A0AAU3ULG1-F1
#
_cell.length_a   1.000
_cell.length_b   1.000
_cell.length_c   1.000
_cell.angle_alpha   90.00
_cell.angle_beta   90.00
_cell.angle_gamma   90.00
#
_symmetry.space_group_name_H-M   'P 1'
#
loop_
_entity.id
_entity.type
_entity.pdbx_description
1 polymer ?
#
loop_
_entity_poly.entity_id
_entity_poly.type
_entity_poly.pdbx_seq_one_letter_code
_entity_poly.pdbx_strand_id
1 'polypeptide(L)'
;MADEIQCAECSRPVGDHLTLCIHCGDRLRDELLSVPGVLADLATMRAGQAKFSGERVGGRSAESRLPVQSVARKLKDPVGAELTGDRGYRRVEAAVYGWARVLSEHLRTEVPVGARGLAQLAINNRYNPADRGTNTIHRSPDGKYARLIRHAPDALAAPATAVEQAAVWMACHPHELRAHEAARDMLTEIAGALEELRKVVDRPLELNYLGPCPTWLDSGYECGFVLRAERGQTSVRCGRCREQFDVSELQAKARLIAEDKLYTLAEMRGVLAAVGVPVSKQTLHWWANGRKTDRLEPRGWQHVDDRGTRITDHQISDRDKQVYRLGDALKLAQGDEKQGGSAAWAG
;
A
#
# COMPACT_ATOMS: atom_id res chain seq x y z
N MET A 1 45.74 29.53 1.49
CA MET A 1 44.45 29.05 0.95
C MET A 1 44.09 27.83 1.78
N ALA A 2 43.17 27.96 2.73
CA ALA A 2 42.74 26.84 3.55
C ALA A 2 42.07 25.82 2.61
N ASP A 3 42.55 24.58 2.62
CA ASP A 3 41.99 23.51 1.82
C ASP A 3 40.54 23.29 2.26
N GLU A 4 39.59 23.55 1.36
CA GLU A 4 38.17 23.56 1.67
C GLU A 4 37.68 22.10 1.72
N ILE A 5 37.80 21.47 2.88
CA ILE A 5 37.34 20.09 3.07
C ILE A 5 35.83 20.03 2.88
N GLN A 6 35.37 19.12 2.03
CA GLN A 6 33.96 18.92 1.71
C GLN A 6 33.39 17.72 2.46
N CYS A 7 32.10 17.81 2.81
CA CYS A 7 31.34 16.73 3.41
C CYS A 7 31.30 15.52 2.47
N ALA A 8 31.65 14.34 2.99
CA ALA A 8 31.72 13.12 2.20
C ALA A 8 30.37 12.69 1.60
N GLU A 9 29.24 13.13 2.18
CA GLU A 9 27.89 12.77 1.73
C GLU A 9 27.25 13.82 0.80
N CYS A 10 27.29 15.10 1.16
CA CYS A 10 26.55 16.15 0.45
C CYS A 10 27.42 17.22 -0.22
N SER A 11 28.75 17.06 -0.19
CA SER A 11 29.74 17.96 -0.81
C SER A 11 29.71 19.41 -0.31
N ARG A 12 28.96 19.72 0.76
CA ARG A 12 28.99 21.05 1.41
C ARG A 12 30.35 21.29 2.07
N PRO A 13 30.89 22.52 2.07
CA PRO A 13 32.14 22.83 2.75
C PRO A 13 31.98 22.65 4.27
N VAL A 14 33.01 22.09 4.90
CA VAL A 14 33.04 21.73 6.33
C VAL A 14 34.14 22.51 7.03
N GLY A 15 33.75 23.51 7.83
CA GLY A 15 34.69 24.41 8.50
C GLY A 15 35.45 23.81 9.69
N ASP A 16 35.04 22.64 10.18
CA ASP A 16 35.68 21.93 11.29
C ASP A 16 36.50 20.72 10.83
N HIS A 17 36.71 20.56 9.51
CA HIS A 17 37.53 19.51 8.91
C HIS A 17 37.09 18.07 9.22
N LEU A 18 35.83 17.85 9.60
CA LEU A 18 35.29 16.52 9.87
C LEU A 18 34.71 15.86 8.62
N THR A 19 34.55 14.53 8.67
CA THR A 19 34.06 13.70 7.57
C THR A 19 32.66 14.12 7.09
N LEU A 20 31.76 14.41 8.04
CA LEU A 20 30.39 14.86 7.75
C LEU A 20 30.16 16.29 8.24
N CYS A 21 29.33 17.04 7.50
CA CYS A 21 28.82 18.32 8.00
C CYS A 21 27.81 18.12 9.14
N ILE A 22 27.51 19.18 9.90
CA ILE A 22 26.52 19.19 11.00
C ILE A 22 25.22 18.50 10.56
N HIS A 23 24.65 18.90 9.42
CA HIS A 23 23.37 18.36 8.95
C HIS A 23 23.40 16.87 8.62
N CYS A 24 24.48 16.37 8.02
CA CYS A 24 24.61 14.94 7.72
C CYS A 24 24.85 14.13 9.01
N GLY A 25 25.60 14.68 9.97
CA GLY A 25 25.77 14.08 11.30
C GLY A 25 24.46 14.03 12.08
N ASP A 26 23.69 15.11 12.08
CA ASP A 26 22.36 15.18 12.69
C ASP A 26 21.40 14.18 12.04
N ARG A 27 21.41 14.06 10.71
CA ARG A 27 20.64 13.04 10.00
C ARG A 27 21.01 11.63 10.45
N LEU A 28 22.30 11.29 10.56
CA LEU A 28 22.74 9.98 11.04
C LEU A 28 22.23 9.71 12.48
N ARG A 29 22.35 10.72 13.35
CA ARG A 29 21.82 10.66 14.72
C ARG A 29 20.30 10.44 14.73
N ASP A 30 19.56 11.17 13.91
CA ASP A 30 18.10 11.07 13.83
C ASP A 30 17.67 9.70 13.28
N GLU A 31 18.37 9.16 12.27
CA GLU A 31 18.13 7.81 11.76
C GLU A 31 18.34 6.76 12.86
N LEU A 32 19.44 6.85 13.63
CA LEU A 32 19.71 5.99 14.78
C LEU A 32 18.63 6.09 15.87
N LEU A 33 18.20 7.30 16.22
CA LEU A 33 17.12 7.53 17.19
C LEU A 33 15.76 7.02 16.68
N SER A 34 15.57 6.88 15.36
CA SER A 34 14.34 6.35 14.79
C SER A 34 14.25 4.82 14.81
N VAL A 35 15.37 4.11 15.02
CA VAL A 35 15.42 2.63 15.02
C VAL A 35 14.37 2.01 15.96
N PRO A 36 14.26 2.43 17.25
CA PRO A 36 13.27 1.84 18.15
C PRO A 36 11.82 2.01 17.68
N GLY A 37 11.48 3.17 17.11
CA GLY A 37 10.13 3.43 16.58
C GLY A 37 9.80 2.51 15.40
N VAL A 38 10.71 2.38 14.42
CA VAL A 38 10.49 1.52 13.25
C VAL A 38 10.38 0.04 13.65
N LEU A 39 11.16 -0.42 14.64
CA LEU A 39 11.07 -1.78 15.16
C LEU A 39 9.77 -2.05 15.94
N ALA A 40 9.29 -1.07 16.71
CA ALA A 40 8.00 -1.14 17.39
C ALA A 40 6.83 -1.23 16.38
N ASP A 41 6.90 -0.47 15.28
CA ASP A 41 5.90 -0.53 14.22
C ASP A 41 5.91 -1.89 13.51
N LEU A 42 7.09 -2.46 13.25
CA LEU A 42 7.25 -3.81 12.69
C LEU A 42 6.64 -4.88 13.60
N ALA A 43 6.87 -4.79 14.91
CA ALA A 43 6.28 -5.71 15.89
C ALA A 43 4.74 -5.63 15.87
N THR A 44 4.19 -4.41 15.83
CA THR A 44 2.74 -4.19 15.72
C THR A 44 2.16 -4.75 14.42
N MET A 45 2.87 -4.57 13.29
CA MET A 45 2.49 -5.14 12.00
C MET A 45 2.46 -6.68 12.05
N ARG A 46 3.49 -7.31 12.65
CA ARG A 46 3.59 -8.78 12.76
C ARG A 46 2.52 -9.38 13.65
N ALA A 47 2.17 -8.71 14.74
CA ALA A 47 1.10 -9.14 15.63
C ALA A 47 -0.29 -9.05 14.99
N GLY A 48 -0.43 -8.40 13.82
CA GLY A 48 -1.73 -8.14 13.20
C GLY A 48 -2.60 -7.16 14.00
N GLN A 49 -2.04 -6.53 15.04
CA GLN A 49 -2.73 -5.59 15.92
C GLN A 49 -2.79 -4.17 15.34
N ALA A 50 -2.34 -3.98 14.10
CA ALA A 50 -2.46 -2.71 13.39
C ALA A 50 -3.95 -2.34 13.23
N LYS A 51 -4.44 -1.43 14.07
CA LYS A 51 -5.78 -0.85 13.94
C LYS A 51 -5.75 0.19 12.81
N PHE A 52 -6.41 -0.12 11.69
CA PHE A 52 -6.69 0.87 10.66
C PHE A 52 -7.89 1.72 11.11
N SER A 53 -7.64 2.83 11.83
CA SER A 53 -8.71 3.77 12.17
C SER A 53 -9.00 4.67 10.98
N GLY A 54 -9.88 4.20 10.09
CA GLY A 54 -10.66 5.04 9.19
C GLY A 54 -12.13 4.88 9.57
N GLU A 55 -12.80 6.01 9.80
CA GLU A 55 -14.23 6.08 10.10
C GLU A 55 -15.05 5.24 9.09
N ARG A 56 -15.81 4.27 9.60
CA ARG A 56 -16.69 3.36 8.84
C ARG A 56 -16.00 2.53 7.72
N VAL A 57 -15.04 1.69 8.10
CA VAL A 57 -14.66 0.52 7.28
C VAL A 57 -15.74 -0.56 7.43
N GLY A 58 -16.75 -0.51 6.56
CA GLY A 58 -17.70 -1.60 6.38
C GLY A 58 -17.00 -2.84 5.83
N GLY A 59 -17.29 -4.00 6.45
CA GLY A 59 -17.06 -5.34 5.92
C GLY A 59 -15.60 -5.75 5.69
N ARG A 60 -15.10 -6.64 6.54
CA ARG A 60 -13.85 -7.40 6.28
C ARG A 60 -13.94 -8.02 4.88
N SER A 61 -13.12 -7.57 3.94
CA SER A 61 -12.85 -8.37 2.75
C SER A 61 -12.16 -9.64 3.24
N ALA A 62 -12.80 -10.78 3.04
CA ALA A 62 -12.17 -12.08 3.22
C ALA A 62 -10.87 -12.06 2.39
N GLU A 63 -9.79 -12.55 2.98
CA GLU A 63 -8.40 -12.55 2.44
C GLU A 63 -7.55 -11.30 2.72
N SER A 64 -7.55 -10.84 3.97
CA SER A 64 -6.33 -10.23 4.53
C SER A 64 -5.26 -11.32 4.59
N ARG A 65 -4.25 -11.28 3.70
CA ARG A 65 -3.12 -12.23 3.70
C ARG A 65 -2.57 -12.37 5.13
N LEU A 66 -2.52 -13.60 5.63
CA LEU A 66 -1.97 -13.91 6.95
C LEU A 66 -0.55 -13.32 7.07
N PRO A 67 -0.18 -12.74 8.24
CA PRO A 67 1.14 -12.13 8.46
C PRO A 67 2.32 -13.13 8.39
N VAL A 68 2.01 -14.43 8.28
CA VAL A 68 2.97 -15.49 7.96
C VAL A 68 2.95 -15.72 6.45
N GLN A 69 3.73 -14.94 5.71
CA GLN A 69 4.04 -15.27 4.32
C GLN A 69 5.37 -16.04 4.30
N SER A 70 5.31 -17.36 4.09
CA SER A 70 6.51 -18.11 3.77
C SER A 70 7.10 -17.56 2.47
N VAL A 71 8.33 -17.05 2.50
CA VAL A 71 9.06 -16.62 1.29
C VAL A 71 9.58 -17.81 0.45
N ALA A 72 9.15 -19.03 0.78
CA ALA A 72 9.46 -20.25 0.02
C ALA A 72 9.04 -20.06 -1.44
N ARG A 73 10.04 -19.99 -2.33
CA ARG A 73 9.83 -19.78 -3.77
C ARG A 73 9.51 -21.10 -4.47
N LYS A 74 9.83 -22.24 -3.82
CA LYS A 74 9.54 -23.60 -4.25
C LYS A 74 9.08 -24.46 -3.06
N LEU A 75 8.28 -25.49 -3.33
CA LEU A 75 7.78 -26.48 -2.35
C LEU A 75 8.90 -27.27 -1.62
N LYS A 76 10.15 -27.19 -2.10
CA LYS A 76 11.33 -27.90 -1.56
C LYS A 76 12.32 -26.98 -0.82
N ASP A 77 12.06 -25.68 -0.73
CA ASP A 77 12.90 -24.80 0.09
C ASP A 77 12.67 -25.13 1.58
N PRO A 78 13.73 -25.13 2.42
CA PRO A 78 13.59 -25.46 3.83
C PRO A 78 12.57 -24.51 4.47
N VAL A 79 11.57 -25.10 5.13
CA VAL A 79 10.51 -24.40 5.85
C VAL A 79 11.14 -23.68 7.04
N GLY A 80 11.53 -22.42 6.82
CA GLY A 80 11.70 -21.42 7.85
C GLY A 80 10.67 -20.34 7.56
N ALA A 81 9.69 -20.16 8.44
CA ALA A 81 8.69 -19.11 8.30
C ALA A 81 9.36 -17.75 8.54
N GLU A 82 10.11 -17.23 7.57
CA GLU A 82 10.54 -15.84 7.62
C GLU A 82 9.28 -14.97 7.61
N LEU A 83 9.10 -14.20 8.67
CA LEU A 83 8.00 -13.27 8.79
C LEU A 83 8.24 -12.09 7.86
N THR A 84 7.14 -11.43 7.48
CA THR A 84 7.25 -10.18 6.71
C THR A 84 8.14 -9.19 7.47
N GLY A 85 9.11 -8.62 6.75
CA GLY A 85 10.11 -7.70 7.31
C GLY A 85 11.33 -8.34 7.96
N ASP A 86 11.46 -9.67 8.03
CA ASP A 86 12.65 -10.33 8.63
C ASP A 86 13.94 -9.94 7.95
N ARG A 87 13.92 -9.85 6.61
CA ARG A 87 15.09 -9.40 5.84
C ARG A 87 15.49 -7.96 6.20
N GLY A 88 14.52 -7.06 6.29
CA GLY A 88 14.76 -5.66 6.67
C GLY A 88 15.26 -5.55 8.11
N TYR A 89 14.65 -6.30 9.04
CA TYR A 89 15.09 -6.39 10.43
C TYR A 89 16.54 -6.84 10.54
N ARG A 90 16.92 -7.97 9.91
CA ARG A 90 18.30 -8.48 9.93
C ARG A 90 19.30 -7.49 9.34
N ARG A 91 18.90 -6.71 8.34
CA ARG A 91 19.75 -5.68 7.74
C ARG A 91 20.00 -4.51 8.70
N VAL A 92 18.96 -4.04 9.38
CA VAL A 92 19.09 -3.01 10.43
C VAL A 92 19.93 -3.55 11.58
N GLU A 93 19.67 -4.77 12.04
CA GLU A 93 20.43 -5.43 13.10
C GLU A 93 21.92 -5.54 12.76
N ALA A 94 22.24 -6.04 11.55
CA ALA A 94 23.62 -6.17 11.09
C ALA A 94 24.34 -4.82 10.99
N ALA A 95 23.67 -3.80 10.41
CA ALA A 95 24.25 -2.47 10.30
C ALA A 95 24.50 -1.84 11.68
N VAL A 96 23.50 -1.87 12.57
CA VAL A 96 23.61 -1.28 13.91
C VAL A 96 24.67 -1.99 14.74
N TYR A 97 24.68 -3.33 14.81
CA TYR A 97 25.71 -4.04 15.58
C TYR A 97 27.11 -3.88 14.98
N GLY A 98 27.23 -3.93 13.66
CA GLY A 98 28.50 -3.71 12.97
C GLY A 98 29.10 -2.36 13.33
N TRP A 99 28.33 -1.28 13.18
CA TRP A 99 28.80 0.06 13.46
C TRP A 99 28.90 0.39 14.95
N ALA A 100 28.05 -0.17 15.80
CA ALA A 100 28.19 -0.04 17.26
C ALA A 100 29.49 -0.68 17.74
N ARG A 101 29.88 -1.83 17.16
CA ARG A 101 31.18 -2.46 17.44
C ARG A 101 32.34 -1.55 17.02
N VAL A 102 32.34 -1.06 15.77
CA VAL A 102 33.38 -0.15 15.27
C VAL A 102 33.52 1.08 16.18
N LEU A 103 32.40 1.71 16.54
CA LEU A 103 32.41 2.85 17.44
C LEU A 103 32.88 2.49 18.86
N SER A 104 32.52 1.31 19.38
CA SER A 104 32.96 0.83 20.69
C SER A 104 34.48 0.63 20.75
N GLU A 105 35.07 0.13 19.66
CA GLU A 105 36.51 -0.06 19.52
C GLU A 105 37.23 1.31 19.45
N HIS A 106 36.68 2.27 18.68
CA HIS A 106 37.18 3.65 18.60
C HIS A 106 37.15 4.37 19.96
N LEU A 107 36.03 4.26 20.69
CA LEU A 107 35.84 4.89 22.01
C LEU A 107 36.47 4.11 23.17
N ARG A 108 37.00 2.91 22.90
CA ARG A 108 37.53 1.96 23.91
C ARG A 108 36.55 1.74 25.06
N THR A 109 35.26 1.65 24.74
CA THR A 109 34.17 1.54 25.70
C THR A 109 33.18 0.50 25.22
N GLU A 110 32.74 -0.39 26.10
CA GLU A 110 31.71 -1.38 25.76
C GLU A 110 30.32 -0.75 25.66
N VAL A 111 29.49 -1.25 24.75
CA VAL A 111 28.09 -0.86 24.65
C VAL A 111 27.36 -1.43 25.88
N PRO A 112 26.78 -0.60 26.77
CA PRO A 112 26.21 -1.07 28.03
C PRO A 112 24.80 -1.65 27.82
N VAL A 113 24.68 -2.67 26.96
CA VAL A 113 23.42 -3.36 26.69
C VAL A 113 22.89 -4.01 27.97
N GLY A 114 21.63 -3.76 28.29
CA GLY A 114 20.97 -4.19 29.52
C GLY A 114 21.03 -3.17 30.65
N ALA A 115 21.81 -2.08 30.51
CA ALA A 115 21.79 -0.99 31.49
C ALA A 115 20.41 -0.32 31.51
N ARG A 116 19.84 -0.16 32.71
CA ARG A 116 18.48 0.38 32.90
C ARG A 116 18.27 1.74 32.22
N GLY A 117 19.27 2.63 32.31
CA GLY A 117 19.20 3.95 31.68
C GLY A 117 19.13 3.88 30.15
N LEU A 118 19.97 3.04 29.54
CA LEU A 118 19.99 2.87 28.09
C LEU A 118 18.74 2.18 27.57
N ALA A 119 18.27 1.14 28.28
CA ALA A 119 17.01 0.48 27.98
C ALA A 119 15.82 1.45 28.05
N GLN A 120 15.79 2.33 29.05
CA GLN A 120 14.74 3.35 29.16
C GLN A 120 14.83 4.39 28.04
N LEU A 121 16.03 4.84 27.65
CA LEU A 121 16.21 5.74 26.52
C LEU A 121 15.75 5.10 25.20
N ALA A 122 16.04 3.82 24.99
CA ALA A 122 15.53 3.06 23.86
C ALA A 122 13.99 3.02 23.83
N ILE A 123 13.35 2.72 24.97
CA ILE A 123 11.89 2.74 25.09
C ILE A 123 11.32 4.13 24.80
N ASN A 124 11.95 5.18 25.32
CA ASN A 124 11.50 6.57 25.10
C ASN A 124 11.56 6.95 23.61
N ASN A 125 12.54 6.44 22.86
CA ASN A 125 12.70 6.67 21.43
C ASN A 125 11.82 5.78 20.54
N ARG A 126 11.05 4.84 21.10
CA ARG A 126 9.96 4.18 20.34
C ARG A 126 8.89 5.17 19.91
N TYR A 127 8.85 6.33 20.57
CA TYR A 127 7.97 7.44 20.26
C TYR A 127 8.81 8.62 19.80
N ASN A 128 8.60 9.06 18.56
CA ASN A 128 9.14 10.35 18.14
C ASN A 128 8.35 11.47 18.84
N PRO A 129 8.98 12.39 19.58
CA PRO A 129 8.29 13.54 20.17
C PRO A 129 7.63 14.46 19.14
N ALA A 130 8.10 14.45 17.88
CA ALA A 130 7.47 15.17 16.76
C ALA A 130 6.14 14.54 16.33
N ASP A 131 5.89 13.28 16.70
CA ASP A 131 4.67 12.51 16.41
C ASP A 131 3.66 12.61 17.58
N ARG A 132 3.82 13.57 18.51
CA ARG A 132 2.89 13.87 19.62
C ARG A 132 1.61 14.54 19.11
N GLY A 133 0.77 13.79 18.41
CA GLY A 133 -0.55 14.28 18.05
C GLY A 133 -1.25 13.31 17.14
N THR A 134 -2.21 12.57 17.71
CA THR A 134 -3.23 11.80 17.00
C THR A 134 -2.70 10.69 16.08
N ASN A 135 -3.56 9.73 15.71
CA ASN A 135 -3.30 8.80 14.60
C ASN A 135 -3.21 9.60 13.28
N THR A 136 -2.17 10.41 13.13
CA THR A 136 -2.02 11.30 11.99
C THR A 136 -1.46 10.46 10.86
N ILE A 137 -2.29 10.27 9.83
CA ILE A 137 -1.85 9.68 8.58
C ILE A 137 -0.85 10.65 7.96
N HIS A 138 0.46 10.40 8.11
CA HIS A 138 1.44 11.19 7.35
C HIS A 138 1.39 10.70 5.92
N ARG A 139 0.79 11.51 5.04
CA ARG A 139 0.87 11.30 3.61
C ARG A 139 2.25 11.72 3.13
N SER A 140 2.93 10.85 2.38
CA SER A 140 4.10 11.25 1.61
C SER A 140 3.76 12.47 0.73
N PRO A 141 4.71 13.38 0.44
CA PRO A 141 4.48 14.53 -0.45
C PRO A 141 3.89 14.15 -1.83
N ASP A 142 4.12 12.91 -2.27
CA ASP A 142 3.58 12.35 -3.52
C ASP A 142 2.26 11.57 -3.35
N GLY A 143 1.70 11.51 -2.14
CA GLY A 143 0.42 10.88 -1.82
C GLY A 143 0.38 9.36 -1.94
N LYS A 144 1.53 8.69 -2.18
CA LYS A 144 1.57 7.24 -2.44
C LYS A 144 1.59 6.37 -1.17
N TYR A 145 2.01 6.95 -0.05
CA TYR A 145 2.17 6.25 1.22
C TYR A 145 1.46 7.02 2.33
N ALA A 146 0.76 6.28 3.19
CA ALA A 146 0.20 6.75 4.44
C ALA A 146 1.00 6.09 5.58
N ARG A 147 1.72 6.89 6.35
CA ARG A 147 2.28 6.46 7.63
C ARG A 147 1.15 6.41 8.65
N LEU A 148 0.81 5.22 9.12
CA LEU A 148 0.02 5.07 10.33
C LEU A 148 1.02 5.04 11.48
N ILE A 149 1.14 6.15 12.22
CA ILE A 149 1.87 6.15 13.49
C ILE A 149 1.12 5.22 14.44
N ARG A 150 1.73 4.07 14.75
CA ARG A 150 1.08 3.00 15.52
C ARG A 150 1.47 3.12 16.98
N HIS A 151 0.71 3.93 17.72
CA HIS A 151 0.78 3.95 19.18
C HIS A 151 0.13 2.67 19.76
N ALA A 152 0.81 1.53 19.70
CA ALA A 152 0.39 0.35 20.45
C ALA A 152 0.95 0.47 21.89
N PRO A 153 0.10 0.54 22.93
CA PRO A 153 0.57 0.51 24.33
C PRO A 153 1.41 -0.74 24.63
N ASP A 154 1.13 -1.84 23.94
CA ASP A 154 1.86 -3.11 24.03
C ASP A 154 3.35 -2.95 23.67
N ALA A 155 3.68 -2.01 22.79
CA ALA A 155 5.07 -1.70 22.43
C ALA A 155 5.85 -1.00 23.57
N LEU A 156 5.18 -0.41 24.57
CA LEU A 156 5.85 0.11 25.78
C LEU A 156 6.13 -0.99 26.81
N ALA A 157 5.29 -2.03 26.83
CA ALA A 157 5.41 -3.12 27.79
C ALA A 157 6.53 -4.11 27.42
N ALA A 158 6.89 -4.19 26.13
CA ALA A 158 7.99 -5.03 25.67
C ALA A 158 9.35 -4.48 26.13
N PRO A 159 10.30 -5.33 26.58
CA PRO A 159 11.65 -4.86 26.92
C PRO A 159 12.38 -4.28 25.70
N ALA A 160 13.30 -3.35 25.92
CA ALA A 160 14.19 -2.85 24.87
C ALA A 160 15.11 -3.97 24.37
N THR A 161 15.11 -4.22 23.07
CA THR A 161 16.03 -5.14 22.42
C THR A 161 17.46 -4.57 22.43
N ALA A 162 18.44 -5.45 22.27
CA ALA A 162 19.85 -5.05 22.24
C ALA A 162 20.18 -4.15 21.02
N VAL A 163 19.52 -4.34 19.88
CA VAL A 163 19.65 -3.49 18.69
C VAL A 163 19.16 -2.06 18.97
N GLU A 164 18.01 -1.91 19.62
CA GLU A 164 17.48 -0.59 20.00
C GLU A 164 18.44 0.15 20.94
N GLN A 165 19.00 -0.58 21.91
CA GLN A 165 19.95 -0.02 22.86
C GLN A 165 21.27 0.38 22.20
N ALA A 166 21.80 -0.45 21.29
CA ALA A 166 23.01 -0.13 20.52
C ALA A 166 22.82 1.11 19.64
N ALA A 167 21.68 1.22 18.94
CA ALA A 167 21.38 2.39 18.11
C ALA A 167 21.30 3.68 18.93
N VAL A 168 20.61 3.65 20.08
CA VAL A 168 20.51 4.82 20.97
C VAL A 168 21.86 5.17 21.59
N TRP A 169 22.66 4.18 21.97
CA TRP A 169 24.01 4.42 22.48
C TRP A 169 24.88 5.11 21.43
N MET A 170 24.85 4.68 20.17
CA MET A 170 25.55 5.37 19.08
C MET A 170 25.07 6.82 18.96
N ALA A 171 23.75 7.06 18.99
CA ALA A 171 23.17 8.41 18.89
C ALA A 171 23.54 9.35 20.05
N CYS A 172 24.02 8.81 21.19
CA CYS A 172 24.58 9.59 22.29
C CYS A 172 26.01 10.11 22.03
N HIS A 173 26.66 9.69 20.93
CA HIS A 173 28.02 10.09 20.55
C HIS A 173 28.05 10.84 19.20
N PRO A 174 27.26 11.92 19.01
CA PRO A 174 27.08 12.56 17.70
C PRO A 174 28.36 13.19 17.15
N HIS A 175 29.23 13.72 18.02
CA HIS A 175 30.53 14.26 17.61
C HIS A 175 31.42 13.18 17.02
N GLU A 176 31.54 12.05 17.72
CA GLU A 176 32.37 10.92 17.32
C GLU A 176 31.87 10.27 16.04
N LEU A 177 30.55 10.11 15.91
CA LEU A 177 29.92 9.65 14.67
C LEU A 177 30.24 10.57 13.48
N ARG A 178 30.28 11.89 13.68
CA ARG A 178 30.57 12.86 12.62
C ARG A 178 32.04 12.91 12.24
N ALA A 179 32.92 12.74 13.23
CA ALA A 179 34.36 12.77 13.08
C ALA A 179 34.95 11.47 12.52
N HIS A 180 34.22 10.35 12.65
CA HIS A 180 34.69 9.04 12.21
C HIS A 180 35.01 9.03 10.70
N GLU A 181 36.08 8.34 10.30
CA GLU A 181 36.49 8.25 8.89
C GLU A 181 35.42 7.58 8.01
N ALA A 182 34.77 6.55 8.54
CA ALA A 182 33.70 5.80 7.88
C ALA A 182 32.28 6.38 8.11
N ALA A 183 32.16 7.65 8.55
CA ALA A 183 30.87 8.23 8.90
C ALA A 183 29.85 8.25 7.75
N ARG A 184 30.32 8.40 6.50
CA ARG A 184 29.48 8.31 5.30
C ARG A 184 28.87 6.92 5.12
N ASP A 185 29.68 5.88 5.33
CA ASP A 185 29.26 4.49 5.17
C ASP A 185 28.25 4.12 6.25
N MET A 186 28.49 4.56 7.51
CA MET A 186 27.52 4.46 8.60
C MET A 186 26.16 5.04 8.21
N LEU A 187 26.14 6.29 7.73
CA LEU A 187 24.90 6.96 7.32
C LEU A 187 24.21 6.22 6.18
N THR A 188 24.95 5.84 5.14
CA THR A 188 24.39 5.17 3.96
C THR A 188 23.78 3.83 4.31
N GLU A 189 24.48 3.01 5.10
CA GLU A 189 24.01 1.68 5.47
C GLU A 189 22.83 1.71 6.43
N ILE A 190 22.90 2.55 7.48
CA ILE A 190 21.82 2.66 8.47
C ILE A 190 20.56 3.24 7.81
N ALA A 191 20.69 4.35 7.07
CA ALA A 191 19.54 4.98 6.41
C ALA A 191 18.95 4.05 5.33
N GLY A 192 19.79 3.36 4.56
CA GLY A 192 19.35 2.39 3.56
C GLY A 192 18.60 1.21 4.17
N ALA A 193 19.11 0.63 5.26
CA ALA A 193 18.46 -0.46 5.98
C ALA A 193 17.10 -0.03 6.58
N LEU A 194 17.04 1.17 7.16
CA LEU A 194 15.81 1.73 7.72
C LEU A 194 14.78 2.04 6.64
N GLU A 195 15.19 2.59 5.51
CA GLU A 195 14.28 2.88 4.38
C GLU A 195 13.67 1.60 3.81
N GLU A 196 14.44 0.51 3.68
CA GLU A 196 13.91 -0.79 3.28
C GLU A 196 12.88 -1.32 4.29
N LEU A 197 13.14 -1.15 5.58
CA LEU A 197 12.23 -1.61 6.62
C LEU A 197 10.96 -0.74 6.70
N ARG A 198 11.10 0.59 6.57
CA ARG A 198 9.98 1.54 6.50
C ARG A 198 9.04 1.19 5.36
N LYS A 199 9.53 0.85 4.17
CA LYS A 199 8.69 0.39 3.04
C LYS A 199 7.86 -0.86 3.35
N VAL A 200 8.35 -1.74 4.23
CA VAL A 200 7.61 -2.94 4.65
C VAL A 200 6.52 -2.57 5.66
N VAL A 201 6.87 -1.71 6.61
CA VAL A 201 5.98 -1.25 7.68
C VAL A 201 4.88 -0.34 7.13
N ASP A 202 5.26 0.64 6.31
CA ASP A 202 4.39 1.61 5.64
C ASP A 202 3.71 0.95 4.45
N ARG A 203 2.66 0.19 4.76
CA ARG A 203 1.87 -0.49 3.74
C ARG A 203 1.20 0.55 2.82
N PRO A 204 1.35 0.44 1.49
CA PRO A 204 0.70 1.34 0.56
C PRO A 204 -0.82 1.27 0.73
N LEU A 205 -1.50 2.42 0.66
CA LEU A 205 -2.95 2.47 0.71
C LEU A 205 -3.54 1.61 -0.41
N GLU A 206 -4.61 0.87 -0.11
CA GLU A 206 -5.40 0.21 -1.15
C GLU A 206 -6.11 1.29 -1.97
N LEU A 207 -5.51 1.65 -3.11
CA LEU A 207 -6.10 2.59 -4.05
C LEU A 207 -7.09 1.86 -4.96
N ASN A 208 -8.32 2.37 -5.03
CA ASN A 208 -9.32 1.93 -5.98
C ASN A 208 -8.95 2.42 -7.39
N TYR A 209 -9.01 1.52 -8.37
CA TYR A 209 -8.91 1.90 -9.77
C TYR A 209 -10.17 2.65 -10.20
N LEU A 210 -10.01 3.84 -10.79
CA LEU A 210 -11.11 4.70 -11.25
C LEU A 210 -11.30 4.73 -12.77
N GLY A 211 -10.40 4.09 -13.52
CA GLY A 211 -10.41 4.13 -14.99
C GLY A 211 -9.33 5.04 -15.58
N PRO A 212 -9.24 5.11 -16.92
CA PRO A 212 -8.36 6.03 -17.61
C PRO A 212 -8.86 7.48 -17.52
N CYS A 213 -7.93 8.44 -17.56
CA CYS A 213 -8.22 9.86 -17.56
C CYS A 213 -8.95 10.28 -18.84
N PRO A 214 -10.16 10.88 -18.75
CA PRO A 214 -10.98 11.24 -19.89
C PRO A 214 -10.61 12.60 -20.53
N THR A 215 -9.61 13.33 -20.02
CA THR A 215 -9.20 14.63 -20.60
C THR A 215 -8.71 14.44 -22.03
N TRP A 216 -9.23 15.23 -22.95
CA TRP A 216 -8.70 15.40 -24.30
C TRP A 216 -7.49 16.32 -24.27
N LEU A 217 -6.35 15.84 -24.78
CA LEU A 217 -5.13 16.62 -24.89
C LEU A 217 -5.14 17.43 -26.20
N ASP A 218 -4.35 18.51 -26.26
CA ASP A 218 -4.16 19.34 -27.46
C ASP A 218 -3.67 18.53 -28.68
N SER A 219 -3.08 17.36 -28.44
CA SER A 219 -2.68 16.41 -29.47
C SER A 219 -3.85 15.68 -30.15
N GLY A 220 -5.11 15.95 -29.77
CA GLY A 220 -6.31 15.32 -30.33
C GLY A 220 -6.62 13.92 -29.82
N TYR A 221 -5.93 13.46 -28.76
CA TYR A 221 -6.12 12.14 -28.15
C TYR A 221 -6.51 12.28 -26.68
N GLU A 222 -7.27 11.31 -26.17
CA GLU A 222 -7.54 11.20 -24.72
C GLU A 222 -6.24 10.88 -23.94
N CYS A 223 -6.12 11.45 -22.75
CA CYS A 223 -4.93 11.33 -21.91
C CYS A 223 -4.61 9.86 -21.56
N GLY A 224 -5.64 9.06 -21.29
CA GLY A 224 -5.53 7.62 -21.04
C GLY A 224 -4.80 7.23 -19.75
N PHE A 225 -4.33 8.19 -18.95
CA PHE A 225 -3.58 7.92 -17.73
C PHE A 225 -4.45 7.23 -16.68
N VAL A 226 -3.97 6.13 -16.09
CA VAL A 226 -4.73 5.35 -15.11
C VAL A 226 -4.92 6.15 -13.81
N LEU A 227 -6.17 6.48 -13.49
CA LEU A 227 -6.55 7.16 -12.27
C LEU A 227 -6.81 6.16 -11.15
N ARG A 228 -6.32 6.49 -9.95
CA ARG A 228 -6.52 5.70 -8.74
C ARG A 228 -6.78 6.63 -7.56
N ALA A 229 -7.67 6.27 -6.66
CA ALA A 229 -7.99 7.07 -5.48
C ALA A 229 -8.18 6.21 -4.23
N GLU A 230 -8.00 6.81 -3.06
CA GLU A 230 -8.30 6.16 -1.79
C GLU A 230 -9.82 5.92 -1.63
N ARG A 231 -10.21 4.94 -0.81
CA ARG A 231 -11.61 4.77 -0.41
C ARG A 231 -12.09 6.01 0.34
N GLY A 232 -13.11 6.69 -0.18
CA GLY A 232 -13.70 7.90 0.42
C GLY A 232 -13.07 9.21 -0.04
N GLN A 233 -12.02 9.18 -0.87
CA GLN A 233 -11.47 10.38 -1.48
C GLN A 233 -12.47 10.97 -2.48
N THR A 234 -12.75 12.27 -2.37
CA THR A 234 -13.76 12.96 -3.20
C THR A 234 -13.19 13.46 -4.53
N SER A 235 -11.91 13.83 -4.59
CA SER A 235 -11.27 14.28 -5.84
C SER A 235 -9.89 13.67 -6.05
N VAL A 236 -9.55 13.41 -7.33
CA VAL A 236 -8.26 12.87 -7.77
C VAL A 236 -7.67 13.77 -8.85
N ARG A 237 -6.35 13.95 -8.83
CA ARG A 237 -5.62 14.72 -9.85
C ARG A 237 -4.86 13.78 -10.78
N CYS A 238 -4.98 13.97 -12.09
CA CYS A 238 -4.26 13.17 -13.07
C CYS A 238 -2.75 13.46 -13.01
N GLY A 239 -1.90 12.42 -12.93
CA GLY A 239 -0.45 12.59 -12.90
C GLY A 239 0.15 13.11 -14.21
N ARG A 240 -0.57 12.98 -15.34
CA ARG A 240 -0.09 13.35 -16.68
C ARG A 240 -0.59 14.74 -17.10
N CYS A 241 -1.90 14.94 -17.22
CA CYS A 241 -2.48 16.22 -17.64
C CYS A 241 -2.72 17.20 -16.48
N ARG A 242 -2.58 16.75 -15.22
CA ARG A 242 -2.82 17.55 -14.00
C ARG A 242 -4.23 18.05 -13.77
N GLU A 243 -5.19 17.62 -14.59
CA GLU A 243 -6.63 17.90 -14.41
C GLU A 243 -7.16 17.25 -13.12
N GLN A 244 -8.12 17.92 -12.48
CA GLN A 244 -8.76 17.43 -11.25
C GLN A 244 -10.16 16.88 -11.57
N PHE A 245 -10.46 15.70 -11.03
CA PHE A 245 -11.72 15.02 -11.23
C PHE A 245 -12.39 14.70 -9.92
N ASP A 246 -13.71 14.79 -9.90
CA ASP A 246 -14.51 14.20 -8.83
C ASP A 246 -14.56 12.67 -8.99
N VAL A 247 -14.28 11.96 -7.90
CA VAL A 247 -14.23 10.49 -7.88
C VAL A 247 -15.62 9.89 -8.13
N SER A 248 -16.68 10.50 -7.62
CA SER A 248 -18.05 10.03 -7.80
C SER A 248 -18.48 10.15 -9.27
N GLU A 249 -18.09 11.23 -9.96
CA GLU A 249 -18.35 11.40 -11.39
C GLU A 249 -17.60 10.38 -12.24
N LEU A 250 -16.33 10.11 -11.92
CA LEU A 250 -15.54 9.08 -12.62
C LEU A 250 -16.14 7.69 -12.42
N GLN A 251 -16.55 7.36 -11.20
CA GLN A 251 -17.22 6.09 -10.91
C GLN A 251 -18.57 5.98 -11.62
N ALA A 252 -19.35 7.06 -11.66
CA ALA A 252 -20.61 7.11 -12.40
C ALA A 252 -20.40 6.91 -13.91
N LYS A 253 -19.40 7.56 -14.50
CA LYS A 253 -19.04 7.37 -15.92
C LYS A 253 -18.55 5.95 -16.20
N ALA A 254 -17.66 5.41 -15.37
CA ALA A 254 -17.17 4.04 -15.49
C ALA A 254 -18.32 3.03 -15.37
N ARG A 255 -19.28 3.29 -14.48
CA ARG A 255 -20.49 2.50 -14.32
C ARG A 255 -21.38 2.58 -15.56
N LEU A 256 -21.62 3.77 -16.11
CA LEU A 256 -22.41 3.94 -17.35
C LEU A 256 -21.78 3.17 -18.52
N ILE A 257 -20.45 3.25 -18.68
CA ILE A 257 -19.73 2.49 -19.72
C ILE A 257 -19.87 0.98 -19.48
N ALA A 258 -19.76 0.52 -18.23
CA ALA A 258 -19.93 -0.89 -17.90
C ALA A 258 -21.37 -1.37 -18.13
N GLU A 259 -22.37 -0.54 -17.81
CA GLU A 259 -23.79 -0.81 -18.01
C GLU A 259 -24.15 -0.92 -19.50
N ASP A 260 -23.44 -0.21 -20.37
CA ASP A 260 -23.68 -0.26 -21.81
C ASP A 260 -23.08 -1.49 -22.50
N LYS A 261 -22.19 -2.22 -21.82
CA LYS A 261 -21.59 -3.43 -22.38
C LYS A 261 -22.61 -4.55 -22.54
N LEU A 262 -22.44 -5.27 -23.65
CA LEU A 262 -23.27 -6.41 -24.03
C LEU A 262 -22.59 -7.70 -23.58
N TYR A 263 -23.35 -8.57 -22.93
CA TYR A 263 -22.88 -9.86 -22.44
C TYR A 263 -23.88 -10.96 -22.80
N THR A 264 -23.40 -12.19 -22.97
CA THR A 264 -24.29 -13.35 -22.98
C THR A 264 -24.87 -13.61 -21.61
N LEU A 265 -25.99 -14.35 -21.50
CA LEU A 265 -26.58 -14.70 -20.19
C LEU A 265 -25.59 -15.41 -19.24
N ALA A 266 -24.67 -16.21 -19.80
CA ALA A 266 -23.68 -16.94 -19.01
C ALA A 266 -22.62 -16.00 -18.41
N GLU A 267 -22.12 -15.05 -19.21
CA GLU A 267 -21.16 -14.03 -18.77
C GLU A 267 -21.84 -13.03 -17.82
N MET A 268 -23.06 -12.62 -18.14
CA MET A 268 -23.86 -11.68 -17.37
C MET A 268 -24.02 -12.11 -15.92
N ARG A 269 -24.20 -13.41 -15.65
CA ARG A 269 -24.23 -13.95 -14.29
C ARG A 269 -22.95 -13.65 -13.50
N GLY A 270 -21.79 -13.84 -14.12
CA GLY A 270 -20.50 -13.58 -13.49
C GLY A 270 -20.27 -12.09 -13.24
N VAL A 271 -20.64 -11.25 -14.21
CA VAL A 271 -20.50 -9.79 -14.10
C VAL A 271 -21.43 -9.23 -13.04
N LEU A 272 -22.69 -9.67 -12.98
CA LEU A 272 -23.66 -9.26 -11.97
C LEU A 272 -23.20 -9.63 -10.55
N ALA A 273 -22.66 -10.84 -10.36
CA ALA A 273 -22.06 -11.23 -9.09
C ALA A 273 -20.84 -10.36 -8.72
N ALA A 274 -19.98 -10.04 -9.68
CA ALA A 274 -18.82 -9.16 -9.46
C ALA A 274 -19.21 -7.72 -9.12
N VAL A 275 -20.37 -7.25 -9.62
CA VAL A 275 -20.96 -5.93 -9.30
C VAL A 275 -21.73 -5.94 -7.97
N GLY A 276 -21.89 -7.11 -7.33
CA GLY A 276 -22.54 -7.25 -6.03
C GLY A 276 -24.05 -7.46 -6.09
N VAL A 277 -24.60 -7.76 -7.27
CA VAL A 277 -26.03 -8.08 -7.46
C VAL A 277 -26.15 -9.50 -8.02
N PRO A 278 -25.91 -10.55 -7.21
CA PRO A 278 -25.96 -11.92 -7.70
C PRO A 278 -27.38 -12.28 -8.14
N VAL A 279 -27.54 -12.67 -9.41
CA VAL A 279 -28.82 -13.13 -9.97
C VAL A 279 -28.68 -14.59 -10.42
N SER A 280 -29.69 -15.41 -10.10
CA SER A 280 -29.68 -16.83 -10.46
C SER A 280 -29.75 -17.04 -11.98
N LYS A 281 -29.19 -18.16 -12.47
CA LYS A 281 -29.26 -18.54 -13.89
C LYS A 281 -30.71 -18.67 -14.36
N GLN A 282 -31.60 -19.23 -13.53
CA GLN A 282 -33.01 -19.41 -13.87
C GLN A 282 -33.73 -18.06 -14.03
N THR A 283 -33.44 -17.10 -13.15
CA THR A 283 -34.00 -15.74 -13.22
C THR A 283 -33.58 -15.02 -14.50
N LEU A 284 -32.31 -15.09 -14.89
CA LEU A 284 -31.82 -14.51 -16.14
C LEU A 284 -32.51 -15.12 -17.38
N HIS A 285 -32.65 -16.45 -17.42
CA HIS A 285 -33.39 -17.10 -18.50
C HIS A 285 -34.88 -16.78 -18.49
N TRP A 286 -35.47 -16.58 -17.31
CA TRP A 286 -36.87 -16.17 -17.18
C TRP A 286 -37.10 -14.74 -17.69
N TRP A 287 -36.19 -13.80 -17.40
CA TRP A 287 -36.26 -12.44 -17.95
C TRP A 287 -36.09 -12.41 -19.48
N ALA A 288 -35.27 -13.30 -20.03
CA ALA A 288 -35.00 -13.37 -21.47
C ALA A 288 -36.06 -14.16 -22.27
N ASN A 289 -36.70 -15.18 -21.69
CA ASN A 289 -37.60 -16.12 -22.40
C ASN A 289 -39.05 -16.13 -21.85
N GLY A 290 -39.41 -15.18 -21.00
CA GLY A 290 -40.71 -15.13 -20.35
C GLY A 290 -41.84 -14.88 -21.35
N ARG A 291 -42.60 -15.93 -21.69
CA ARG A 291 -43.70 -15.98 -22.71
C ARG A 291 -44.79 -14.89 -22.69
N LYS A 292 -44.75 -13.91 -21.78
CA LYS A 292 -45.73 -12.82 -21.68
C LYS A 292 -45.12 -11.42 -21.58
N THR A 293 -43.81 -11.28 -21.47
CA THR A 293 -43.13 -9.97 -21.40
C THR A 293 -41.64 -10.24 -21.57
N ASP A 294 -41.07 -9.89 -22.72
CA ASP A 294 -39.61 -9.86 -22.91
C ASP A 294 -39.03 -8.75 -22.03
N ARG A 295 -38.82 -9.06 -20.74
CA ARG A 295 -38.35 -8.08 -19.75
C ARG A 295 -36.91 -7.67 -20.03
N LEU A 296 -36.12 -8.58 -20.61
CA LEU A 296 -34.76 -8.33 -21.04
C LEU A 296 -34.64 -8.50 -22.55
N GLU A 297 -34.55 -7.39 -23.28
CA GLU A 297 -34.48 -7.39 -24.74
C GLU A 297 -33.08 -7.79 -25.24
N PRO A 298 -32.99 -8.70 -26.21
CA PRO A 298 -31.72 -8.99 -26.88
C PRO A 298 -31.29 -7.78 -27.72
N ARG A 299 -30.01 -7.40 -27.59
CA ARG A 299 -29.42 -6.26 -28.33
C ARG A 299 -28.60 -6.67 -29.54
N GLY A 300 -28.38 -7.98 -29.70
CA GLY A 300 -27.65 -8.54 -30.82
C GLY A 300 -27.27 -10.00 -30.58
N TRP A 301 -26.37 -10.47 -31.43
CA TRP A 301 -25.88 -11.83 -31.47
C TRP A 301 -24.36 -11.84 -31.43
N GLN A 302 -23.79 -12.61 -30.51
CA GLN A 302 -22.36 -12.89 -30.48
C GLN A 302 -22.06 -13.97 -31.52
N HIS A 303 -21.34 -13.56 -32.56
CA HIS A 303 -20.81 -14.44 -33.58
C HIS A 303 -19.32 -14.67 -33.36
N VAL A 304 -18.90 -15.92 -33.46
CA VAL A 304 -17.50 -16.33 -33.33
C VAL A 304 -17.04 -16.90 -34.66
N ASP A 305 -16.04 -16.27 -35.25
CA ASP A 305 -15.39 -16.68 -36.49
C ASP A 305 -13.87 -16.84 -36.31
N ASP A 306 -13.17 -17.25 -37.36
CA ASP A 306 -11.70 -17.45 -37.34
C ASP A 306 -10.92 -16.15 -37.07
N ARG A 307 -11.56 -14.98 -37.16
CA ARG A 307 -10.98 -13.65 -36.91
C ARG A 307 -11.30 -13.12 -35.51
N GLY A 308 -12.13 -13.83 -34.74
CA GLY A 308 -12.40 -13.54 -33.35
C GLY A 308 -13.90 -13.50 -33.02
N THR A 309 -14.23 -12.77 -31.96
CA THR A 309 -15.60 -12.59 -31.48
C THR A 309 -16.10 -11.21 -31.87
N ARG A 310 -17.27 -11.14 -32.52
CA ARG A 310 -17.96 -9.89 -32.85
C ARG A 310 -19.44 -9.96 -32.47
N ILE A 311 -20.03 -8.78 -32.27
CA ILE A 311 -21.47 -8.65 -32.01
C ILE A 311 -22.13 -8.14 -33.28
N THR A 312 -23.18 -8.82 -33.72
CA THR A 312 -23.97 -8.51 -34.91
C THR A 312 -25.41 -8.22 -34.53
N ASP A 313 -26.11 -7.43 -35.34
CA ASP A 313 -27.52 -7.09 -35.16
C ASP A 313 -28.46 -8.23 -35.56
N HIS A 314 -28.04 -9.06 -36.52
CA HIS A 314 -28.74 -10.26 -36.96
C HIS A 314 -27.93 -11.52 -36.66
N GLN A 315 -28.62 -12.65 -36.61
CA GLN A 315 -28.03 -13.96 -36.44
C GLN A 315 -27.36 -14.41 -37.75
N ILE A 316 -26.08 -14.78 -37.69
CA ILE A 316 -25.31 -15.27 -38.85
C ILE A 316 -25.24 -16.80 -38.84
N SER A 317 -25.15 -17.41 -37.66
CA SER A 317 -25.13 -18.85 -37.45
C SER A 317 -26.12 -19.28 -36.37
N ASP A 318 -26.65 -20.50 -36.52
CA ASP A 318 -27.49 -21.15 -35.50
C ASP A 318 -26.79 -21.30 -34.14
N ARG A 319 -25.45 -21.22 -34.11
CA ARG A 319 -24.65 -21.29 -32.86
C ARG A 319 -24.42 -19.93 -32.19
N ASP A 320 -24.85 -18.84 -32.81
CA ASP A 320 -24.66 -17.50 -32.26
C ASP A 320 -25.51 -17.33 -30.99
N LYS A 321 -24.94 -16.64 -30.00
CA LYS A 321 -25.58 -16.44 -28.70
C LYS A 321 -26.15 -15.04 -28.61
N GLN A 322 -27.38 -14.90 -28.14
CA GLN A 322 -27.95 -13.57 -27.88
C GLN A 322 -27.15 -12.87 -26.78
N VAL A 323 -26.92 -11.57 -26.99
CA VAL A 323 -26.28 -10.68 -26.02
C VAL A 323 -27.27 -9.63 -25.52
N TYR A 324 -27.09 -9.27 -24.26
CA TYR A 324 -27.97 -8.38 -23.53
C TYR A 324 -27.16 -7.31 -22.83
N ARG A 325 -27.76 -6.13 -22.65
CA ARG A 325 -27.13 -4.98 -22.00
C ARG A 325 -27.13 -5.16 -20.50
N LEU A 326 -25.97 -4.96 -19.86
CA LEU A 326 -25.84 -5.12 -18.39
C LEU A 326 -26.77 -4.17 -17.63
N GLY A 327 -26.90 -2.92 -18.09
CA GLY A 327 -27.76 -1.92 -17.47
C GLY A 327 -29.24 -2.30 -17.43
N ASP A 328 -29.72 -3.04 -18.44
CA ASP A 328 -31.12 -3.47 -18.51
C ASP A 328 -31.37 -4.57 -17.45
N ALA A 329 -30.41 -5.51 -17.28
CA ALA A 329 -30.47 -6.52 -16.24
C ALA A 329 -30.36 -5.94 -14.81
N LEU A 330 -29.50 -4.94 -14.59
CA LEU A 330 -29.39 -4.26 -13.29
C LEU A 330 -30.67 -3.52 -12.91
N LYS A 331 -31.36 -2.88 -13.87
CA LYS A 331 -32.66 -2.23 -13.63
C LYS A 331 -33.73 -3.22 -13.22
N LEU A 332 -33.79 -4.39 -13.86
CA LEU A 332 -34.72 -5.46 -13.48
C LEU A 332 -34.42 -5.99 -12.08
N ALA A 333 -33.15 -6.24 -11.76
CA ALA A 333 -32.74 -6.71 -10.43
C ALA A 333 -33.17 -5.73 -9.33
N GLN A 334 -32.94 -4.43 -9.52
CA GLN A 334 -33.36 -3.39 -8.57
C GLN A 334 -34.89 -3.23 -8.48
N GLY A 335 -35.60 -3.45 -9.59
CA GLY A 335 -37.06 -3.40 -9.66
C GLY A 335 -37.72 -4.55 -8.89
N ASP A 336 -37.21 -5.77 -9.06
CA ASP A 336 -37.70 -6.97 -8.37
C ASP A 336 -37.41 -6.90 -6.85
N GLU A 337 -36.28 -6.32 -6.43
CA GLU A 337 -35.94 -6.08 -5.02
C GLU A 337 -36.90 -5.08 -4.34
N LYS A 338 -37.25 -3.99 -5.03
CA LYS A 338 -38.20 -2.98 -4.52
C LYS A 338 -39.64 -3.46 -4.45
N GLN A 339 -40.03 -4.43 -5.28
CA GLN A 339 -41.39 -4.98 -5.32
C GLN A 339 -41.62 -6.12 -4.31
N GLY A 340 -40.65 -6.41 -3.43
CA GLY A 340 -40.80 -7.46 -2.40
C GLY A 340 -40.74 -8.88 -2.96
N GLY A 341 -40.23 -9.06 -4.19
CA GLY A 341 -40.02 -10.36 -4.80
C GLY A 341 -38.84 -11.07 -4.14
N SER A 342 -39.12 -12.17 -3.43
CA SER A 342 -38.18 -12.99 -2.67
C SER A 342 -37.11 -13.71 -3.53
N ALA A 343 -36.22 -12.98 -4.19
CA ALA A 343 -35.12 -13.56 -4.98
C ALA A 343 -33.71 -13.25 -4.42
N ALA A 344 -33.61 -12.44 -3.37
CA ALA A 344 -32.32 -12.01 -2.81
C ALA A 344 -31.77 -12.87 -1.64
N TRP A 345 -32.37 -14.02 -1.33
CA TRP A 345 -31.88 -14.91 -0.27
C TRP A 345 -31.76 -16.35 -0.75
N ALA A 346 -30.58 -16.70 -1.28
CA ALA A 346 -30.00 -18.04 -1.18
C ALA A 346 -28.54 -18.05 -1.69
N GLY A 347 -27.60 -18.23 -0.75
CA GLY A 347 -26.24 -18.73 -1.02
C GLY A 347 -25.14 -17.68 -0.96
#